data_AF-A0A0A9HXV9-F1
#
_entry.id   AF-A0A0A9HXV9-F1
#
_cell.length_a   1.000
_cell.length_b   1.000
_cell.length_c   1.000
_cell.angle_alpha   90.00
_cell.angle_beta   90.00
_cell.angle_gamma   90.00
#
_symmetry.space_group_name_H-M   'P 1'
#
loop_
_entity.id
_entity.type
_entity.pdbx_description
1 polymer ?
#
loop_
_entity_poly.entity_id
_entity_poly.type
_entity_poly.pdbx_seq_one_letter_code
_entity_poly.pdbx_strand_id
1 'polypeptide(L)'
;MVKNVLDGKFDEACSGMKQLYDLGYSPTDIITTLFRVVKNYDMAEYLKLEMLKETGFAHMRICDGVGSFLQLSGLLAKYALVRETAKAP
;
A
#
# COMPACT_ATOMS: atom_id res chain seq x y z
N MET A 1 8.29 3.09 0.52
CA MET A 1 7.16 2.36 -0.08
C MET A 1 6.14 3.28 -0.73
N VAL A 2 5.29 4.02 0.01
CA VAL A 2 4.24 4.90 -0.58
C VAL A 2 4.81 5.91 -1.57
N LYS A 3 5.86 6.65 -1.16
CA LYS A 3 6.59 7.57 -2.05
C LYS A 3 7.07 6.91 -3.34
N ASN A 4 7.67 5.72 -3.24
CA ASN A 4 8.19 4.99 -4.41
C ASN A 4 7.05 4.66 -5.39
N VAL A 5 5.86 4.28 -4.91
CA VAL A 5 4.69 4.08 -5.78
C VAL A 5 4.28 5.37 -6.48
N LEU A 6 4.24 6.50 -5.76
CA LEU A 6 3.91 7.81 -6.34
C LEU A 6 4.93 8.25 -7.40
N ASP A 7 6.21 7.97 -7.16
CA ASP A 7 7.31 8.26 -8.07
C ASP A 7 7.36 7.27 -9.27
N GLY A 8 6.58 6.19 -9.25
CA GLY A 8 6.56 5.16 -10.31
C GLY A 8 7.66 4.12 -10.19
N LYS A 9 8.34 4.10 -9.04
CA LYS A 9 9.41 3.18 -8.65
C LYS A 9 8.81 1.94 -7.98
N PHE A 10 8.09 1.14 -8.78
CA PHE A 10 7.30 0.02 -8.25
C PHE A 10 8.18 -1.09 -7.64
N ASP A 11 9.29 -1.43 -8.29
CA ASP A 11 10.20 -2.48 -7.82
C ASP A 11 10.85 -2.10 -6.48
N GLU A 12 11.20 -0.82 -6.29
CA GLU A 12 11.71 -0.30 -5.03
C GLU A 12 10.63 -0.24 -3.94
N ALA A 13 9.36 -0.05 -4.31
CA ALA A 13 8.25 -0.15 -3.37
C ALA A 13 8.08 -1.60 -2.88
N CYS A 14 8.09 -2.57 -3.79
CA CYS A 14 8.01 -3.99 -3.49
C CYS A 14 9.20 -4.49 -2.67
N SER A 15 10.41 -4.03 -2.99
CA SER A 15 11.63 -4.35 -2.24
C SER A 15 11.54 -3.86 -0.79
N GLY A 16 11.06 -2.63 -0.56
CA GLY A 16 10.83 -2.13 0.80
C GLY A 16 9.78 -2.92 1.57
N MET A 17 8.71 -3.37 0.91
CA MET A 17 7.69 -4.24 1.53
C MET A 17 8.29 -5.61 1.89
N LYS A 18 9.09 -6.18 0.98
CA LYS A 18 9.75 -7.47 1.19
C LYS A 18 10.70 -7.43 2.39
N GLN A 19 11.45 -6.33 2.55
CA GLN A 19 12.30 -6.13 3.71
C GLN A 19 11.52 -6.16 5.03
N LEU A 20 10.39 -5.44 5.13
CA LEU A 20 9.56 -5.49 6.35
C LEU A 20 9.01 -6.90 6.59
N TYR A 21 8.58 -7.58 5.54
CA TYR A 21 8.08 -8.95 5.66
C TYR A 21 9.16 -9.93 6.14
N ASP A 22 10.37 -9.84 5.59
CA ASP A 22 11.50 -10.71 5.93
C ASP A 22 12.09 -10.43 7.32
N LEU A 23 11.91 -9.21 7.83
CA LEU A 23 12.20 -8.86 9.23
C LEU A 23 11.19 -9.46 10.22
N GLY A 24 10.13 -10.13 9.73
CA GLY A 24 9.14 -10.81 10.56
C GLY A 24 8.06 -9.88 11.14
N TYR A 25 7.90 -8.67 10.59
CA TYR A 25 6.80 -7.80 11.00
C TYR A 25 5.45 -8.44 10.64
N SER A 26 4.51 -8.38 11.57
CA SER A 26 3.15 -8.88 11.34
C SER A 26 2.50 -8.14 10.16
N PRO A 27 1.81 -8.84 9.23
CA PRO A 27 1.04 -8.21 8.17
C PRO A 27 0.02 -7.18 8.70
N THR A 28 -0.54 -7.42 9.88
CA THR A 28 -1.46 -6.52 10.58
C THR A 28 -0.76 -5.23 11.02
N ASP A 29 0.47 -5.32 11.51
CA ASP A 29 1.27 -4.13 11.89
C ASP A 29 1.69 -3.34 10.64
N ILE A 30 2.07 -4.05 9.58
CA ILE A 30 2.44 -3.44 8.29
C ILE A 30 1.25 -2.65 7.73
N ILE A 31 0.06 -3.26 7.65
CA ILE A 31 -1.11 -2.61 7.03
C ILE A 31 -1.63 -1.44 7.87
N THR A 32 -1.67 -1.58 9.21
CA THR A 32 -2.12 -0.49 10.09
C THR A 32 -1.15 0.68 10.08
N THR A 33 0.15 0.41 9.97
CA THR A 33 1.18 1.45 9.79
C THR A 33 1.04 2.13 8.43
N LEU A 34 0.86 1.36 7.36
CA LEU A 34 0.60 1.87 6.01
C LEU A 34 -0.60 2.81 5.97
N PHE A 35 -1.72 2.43 6.60
CA PHE A 35 -2.90 3.28 6.70
C PHE A 35 -2.59 4.63 7.34
N ARG A 36 -1.85 4.65 8.46
CA ARG A 36 -1.42 5.90 9.12
C ARG A 36 -0.49 6.72 8.23
N VAL A 37 0.43 6.08 7.52
CA VAL A 37 1.34 6.77 6.59
C VAL A 37 0.55 7.41 5.47
N VAL A 38 -0.31 6.67 4.76
CA VAL A 38 -1.12 7.20 3.66
C VAL A 38 -2.02 8.34 4.13
N LYS A 39 -2.67 8.20 5.30
CA LYS A 39 -3.55 9.22 5.87
C LYS A 39 -2.85 10.56 6.10
N ASN A 40 -1.59 10.54 6.52
CA ASN A 40 -0.82 11.74 6.85
C ASN A 40 0.13 12.17 5.73
N TYR A 41 0.15 11.46 4.61
CA TYR A 41 1.05 11.75 3.50
C TYR A 41 0.55 12.95 2.70
N ASP A 42 1.46 13.84 2.32
CA ASP A 42 1.17 15.01 1.49
C ASP A 42 1.00 14.59 0.01
N MET A 43 -0.25 14.52 -0.44
CA MET A 43 -0.65 14.17 -1.81
C MET A 43 -2.05 14.69 -2.12
N ALA A 44 -2.45 14.67 -3.40
CA ALA A 44 -3.80 15.05 -3.82
C ALA A 44 -4.87 14.26 -3.07
N GLU A 45 -5.94 14.95 -2.65
CA GLU A 45 -6.95 14.37 -1.75
C GLU A 45 -7.66 13.16 -2.37
N TYR A 46 -7.98 13.22 -3.66
CA TYR A 46 -8.55 12.08 -4.39
C TYR A 46 -7.66 10.83 -4.31
N LEU A 47 -6.36 11.00 -4.56
CA LEU A 47 -5.38 9.91 -4.52
C LEU A 47 -5.27 9.32 -3.12
N LYS A 48 -5.25 10.18 -2.10
CA LYS A 48 -5.23 9.77 -0.69
C LYS A 48 -6.45 8.93 -0.34
N LEU A 49 -7.65 9.37 -0.71
CA LEU A 49 -8.90 8.68 -0.40
C LEU A 49 -8.98 7.31 -1.09
N GLU A 50 -8.63 7.21 -2.37
CA GLU A 50 -8.63 5.93 -3.07
C GLU A 50 -7.55 4.97 -2.53
N MET A 51 -6.36 5.46 -2.18
CA MET A 51 -5.36 4.63 -1.50
C MET A 51 -5.85 4.15 -0.12
N LEU A 52 -6.48 5.01 0.68
CA LEU A 52 -7.05 4.62 1.99
C LEU A 52 -8.13 3.54 1.84
N LYS A 53 -9.00 3.67 0.84
CA LYS A 53 -10.02 2.67 0.50
C LYS A 53 -9.39 1.31 0.15
N GLU A 54 -8.39 1.28 -0.71
CA GLU A 54 -7.70 0.02 -1.06
C GLU A 54 -6.96 -0.60 0.12
N THR A 55 -6.38 0.24 0.98
CA THR A 55 -5.79 -0.18 2.25
C THR A 55 -6.82 -0.84 3.16
N GLY A 56 -8.03 -0.27 3.24
CA GLY A 56 -9.14 -0.83 4.01
C GLY A 56 -9.55 -2.22 3.52
N PHE A 57 -9.68 -2.42 2.20
CA PHE A 57 -9.98 -3.74 1.64
C PHE A 57 -8.87 -4.75 1.90
N ALA A 58 -7.60 -4.35 1.82
CA ALA A 58 -6.48 -5.23 2.15
C ALA A 58 -6.45 -5.57 3.64
N HIS A 59 -6.74 -4.61 4.52
CA HIS A 59 -6.83 -4.84 5.95
C HIS A 59 -7.94 -5.83 6.31
N MET A 60 -9.12 -5.70 5.71
CA MET A 60 -10.22 -6.66 5.90
C MET A 60 -9.79 -8.09 5.53
N ARG A 61 -9.13 -8.27 4.37
CA ARG A 61 -8.61 -9.58 3.97
C ARG A 61 -7.56 -10.13 4.95
N ILE A 62 -6.71 -9.27 5.49
CA ILE A 62 -5.72 -9.65 6.52
C ILE A 62 -6.44 -10.10 7.80
N CYS A 63 -7.49 -9.41 8.23
CA CYS A 63 -8.31 -9.81 9.37
C CYS A 63 -9.01 -11.16 9.17
N ASP A 64 -9.38 -11.48 7.93
CA ASP A 64 -9.94 -12.79 7.54
C ASP A 64 -8.87 -13.90 7.44
N GLY A 65 -7.62 -13.61 7.80
CA GLY A 65 -6.50 -14.56 7.83
C GLY A 65 -5.62 -14.55 6.58
N VAL A 66 -5.91 -13.71 5.58
CA VAL A 66 -5.13 -13.62 4.32
C VAL A 66 -3.97 -12.63 4.48
N GLY A 67 -3.00 -12.97 5.33
CA GLY A 67 -1.83 -12.14 5.68
C GLY A 67 -0.56 -12.41 4.86
N SER A 68 -0.66 -12.94 3.64
CA SER A 68 0.54 -13.33 2.89
C SER A 68 1.30 -12.14 2.30
N PHE A 69 2.58 -12.33 1.99
CA PHE A 69 3.36 -11.34 1.23
C PHE A 69 2.70 -10.96 -0.11
N LEU A 70 2.00 -11.91 -0.74
CA LEU A 70 1.23 -11.64 -1.97
C LEU A 70 0.11 -10.64 -1.73
N GLN A 71 -0.61 -10.72 -0.60
CA GLN A 71 -1.68 -9.78 -0.28
C GLN A 71 -1.16 -8.34 -0.13
N LEU A 72 0.02 -8.19 0.48
CA LEU A 72 0.70 -6.90 0.67
C LEU A 72 1.26 -6.36 -0.67
N SER A 73 1.84 -7.23 -1.50
CA SER A 73 2.33 -6.87 -2.83
C SER A 73 1.19 -6.45 -3.76
N GLY A 74 0.05 -7.16 -3.69
CA GLY A 74 -1.16 -6.80 -4.41
C GLY A 74 -1.70 -5.43 -4.02
N LEU A 75 -1.61 -5.04 -2.74
CA LEU A 75 -1.97 -3.68 -2.31
C LEU A 75 -1.09 -2.62 -2.98
N LEU A 76 0.23 -2.82 -3.05
CA LEU A 76 1.11 -1.88 -3.75
C LEU A 76 0.77 -1.77 -5.23
N ALA A 77 0.44 -2.89 -5.88
CA ALA A 77 0.00 -2.88 -7.28
C ALA A 77 -1.28 -2.06 -7.46
N LYS A 78 -2.23 -2.17 -6.52
CA LYS A 78 -3.43 -1.33 -6.53
C LYS A 78 -3.12 0.15 -6.35
N TYR A 79 -2.19 0.52 -5.47
CA TYR A 79 -1.75 1.92 -5.36
C TYR A 79 -1.15 2.45 -6.66
N ALA A 80 -0.38 1.62 -7.37
CA ALA A 80 0.18 2.00 -8.66
C ALA A 80 -0.94 2.25 -9.70
N LEU A 81 -1.98 1.40 -9.73
CA LEU A 81 -3.14 1.61 -10.58
C LEU A 81 -3.90 2.90 -10.24
N VAL A 82 -4.17 3.16 -8.95
CA VAL A 82 -4.83 4.40 -8.51
C VAL A 82 -4.02 5.63 -8.95
N ARG A 83 -2.69 5.57 -8.84
CA ARG A 83 -1.79 6.63 -9.30
C ARG A 83 -1.88 6.86 -10.81
N GLU A 84 -1.97 5.81 -11.62
CA GLU A 84 -2.15 5.95 -13.06
C GLU A 84 -3.53 6.50 -13.42
N THR A 85 -4.61 6.09 -12.73
CA THR A 85 -5.95 6.64 -12.93
C THR A 85 -6.01 8.13 -12.57
N ALA A 86 -5.31 8.56 -11.52
CA ALA A 86 -5.24 9.97 -11.13
C ALA A 86 -4.42 10.84 -12.11
N LYS A 87 -3.62 10.22 -13.00
CA LYS A 87 -2.91 10.91 -14.09
C LYS A 87 -3.70 10.93 -15.40
N ALA A 88 -4.80 10.18 -15.49
CA ALA A 88 -5.66 10.22 -16.65
C ALA A 88 -6.30 11.63 -16.75
N PRO A 89 -6.37 12.21 -17.96
CA PRO A 89 -6.85 13.57 -18.17
C PRO A 89 -8.32 13.78 -17.77
#